data_AF-A0A3D2FXJ3-F1
#
_entry.id   AF-A0A3D2FXJ3-F1
#
_cell.length_a   1.000
_cell.length_b   1.000
_cell.length_c   1.000
_cell.angle_alpha   90.00
_cell.angle_beta   90.00
_cell.angle_gamma   90.00
#
_symmetry.space_group_name_H-M   'P 1'
#
loop_
_entity.id
_entity.type
_entity.pdbx_description
1 polymer ?
#
loop_
_entity_poly.entity_id
_entity_poly.type
_entity_poly.pdbx_seq_one_letter_code
_entity_poly.pdbx_strand_id
1 'polypeptide(L)'
;NNDGPGFQEKILQTEGYRRIKPRIKTILSQNAMVGTLLWNDCDYTVVKSTAALLGAHDGFTWETTPTSFVRCENLSPSARAFDRAMEEVLVGMSMAERQEFIEEFFGTLTATGAVTLSDLSARMLRETLRFARAVHQEPSLHKMVNETLEAMAKGYAAERNWSLSRLKLPANPLRRKSAQKEKEE
;
A
#
# COMPACT_ATOMS: atom_id res chain seq x y z
N ASN A 1 5.44 -11.24 -10.14
CA ASN A 1 5.13 -9.85 -9.83
C ASN A 1 5.00 -9.75 -8.31
N ASN A 2 5.94 -9.08 -7.66
CA ASN A 2 6.00 -9.00 -6.20
C ASN A 2 5.67 -7.56 -5.80
N ASP A 3 4.38 -7.28 -5.67
CA ASP A 3 3.81 -5.97 -5.38
C ASP A 3 4.22 -4.85 -6.35
N GLY A 4 4.72 -5.23 -7.53
CA GLY A 4 5.04 -4.30 -8.61
C GLY A 4 3.78 -3.88 -9.34
N PRO A 5 3.81 -2.70 -9.99
CA PRO A 5 2.65 -2.20 -10.71
C PRO A 5 2.25 -3.17 -11.83
N GLY A 6 0.97 -3.09 -12.21
CA GLY A 6 0.45 -3.77 -13.40
C GLY A 6 0.96 -3.16 -14.71
N PHE A 7 0.17 -3.28 -15.76
CA PHE A 7 0.50 -2.76 -17.09
C PHE A 7 -0.55 -1.75 -17.58
N GLN A 8 -0.19 -0.97 -18.59
CA GLN A 8 -1.21 -0.21 -19.34
C GLN A 8 -2.17 -1.17 -20.04
N GLU A 9 -3.46 -0.84 -20.09
CA GLU A 9 -4.52 -1.70 -20.62
C GLU A 9 -4.20 -2.30 -22.01
N LYS A 10 -3.63 -1.49 -22.91
CA LYS A 10 -3.22 -1.93 -24.26
C LYS A 10 -2.23 -3.10 -24.24
N ILE A 11 -1.38 -3.20 -23.22
CA ILE A 11 -0.39 -4.28 -23.09
C ILE A 11 -1.09 -5.61 -22.80
N LEU A 12 -2.17 -5.60 -22.03
CA LEU A 12 -2.95 -6.79 -21.68
C LEU A 12 -3.55 -7.45 -22.93
N GLN A 13 -3.79 -6.66 -23.98
CA GLN A 13 -4.34 -7.12 -25.24
C GLN A 13 -3.29 -7.69 -26.21
N THR A 14 -2.00 -7.55 -25.91
CA THR A 14 -0.93 -8.05 -26.77
C THR A 14 -0.83 -9.58 -26.71
N GLU A 15 -0.49 -10.19 -27.84
CA GLU A 15 -0.22 -11.63 -27.90
C GLU A 15 0.91 -12.04 -26.94
N GLY A 16 1.94 -11.19 -26.83
CA GLY A 16 3.06 -11.37 -25.91
C GLY A 16 2.63 -11.52 -24.46
N TYR A 17 1.77 -10.62 -23.98
CA TYR A 17 1.22 -10.69 -22.63
C TYR A 17 0.37 -11.93 -22.42
N ARG A 18 -0.59 -12.20 -23.32
CA ARG A 18 -1.49 -13.35 -23.21
C ARG A 18 -0.74 -14.69 -23.15
N ARG A 19 0.37 -14.82 -23.90
CA ARG A 19 1.24 -16.00 -23.86
C ARG A 19 1.89 -16.22 -22.50
N ILE A 20 2.28 -15.15 -21.79
CA ILE A 20 2.95 -15.25 -20.50
C ILE A 20 1.98 -15.22 -19.31
N LYS A 21 0.75 -14.71 -19.49
CA LYS A 21 -0.25 -14.52 -18.44
C LYS A 21 -0.39 -15.72 -17.48
N PRO A 22 -0.53 -16.98 -17.94
CA PRO A 22 -0.68 -18.14 -17.03
C PRO A 22 0.54 -18.40 -16.13
N ARG A 23 1.71 -17.84 -16.51
CA ARG A 23 2.98 -17.97 -15.79
C ARG A 23 3.21 -16.84 -14.80
N ILE A 24 2.43 -15.75 -14.89
CA ILE A 24 2.54 -14.62 -13.98
C ILE A 24 1.94 -15.04 -12.63
N LYS A 25 2.77 -14.98 -11.59
CA LYS A 25 2.32 -15.07 -10.20
C LYS A 25 2.42 -13.69 -9.58
N THR A 26 1.29 -13.14 -9.17
CA THR A 26 1.23 -11.84 -8.50
C THR A 26 1.07 -12.06 -7.01
N ILE A 27 1.94 -11.46 -6.22
CA ILE A 27 1.85 -11.39 -4.77
C ILE A 27 1.72 -9.92 -4.41
N LEU A 28 0.68 -9.56 -3.68
CA LEU A 28 0.47 -8.21 -3.18
C LEU A 28 0.62 -8.19 -1.67
N SER A 29 1.24 -7.13 -1.15
CA SER A 29 1.18 -6.86 0.28
C SER A 29 -0.26 -6.55 0.70
N GLN A 30 -0.63 -6.88 1.93
CA GLN A 30 -1.96 -6.56 2.47
C GLN A 30 -2.25 -5.05 2.37
N ASN A 31 -1.22 -4.22 2.51
CA ASN A 31 -1.33 -2.77 2.43
C ASN A 31 -0.72 -2.25 1.10
N ALA A 32 -0.78 -3.04 0.03
CA ALA A 32 -0.26 -2.70 -1.28
C ALA A 32 -0.88 -1.41 -1.83
N MET A 33 0.00 -0.50 -2.26
CA MET A 33 -0.39 0.73 -2.98
C MET A 33 0.27 0.75 -4.36
N VAL A 34 1.53 0.31 -4.45
CA VAL A 34 2.27 0.24 -5.72
C VAL A 34 1.68 -0.83 -6.64
N GLY A 35 1.41 -2.02 -6.10
CA GLY A 35 0.91 -3.14 -6.88
C GLY A 35 -0.49 -2.95 -7.49
N THR A 36 -1.22 -1.94 -7.04
CA THR A 36 -2.58 -1.60 -7.50
C THR A 36 -2.61 -0.41 -8.45
N LEU A 37 -1.46 0.21 -8.79
CA LEU A 37 -1.44 1.44 -9.60
C LEU A 37 -1.93 1.28 -11.05
N LEU A 38 -1.77 0.09 -11.63
CA LEU A 38 -2.01 -0.18 -13.05
C LEU A 38 -2.78 -1.49 -13.23
N TRP A 39 -3.35 -1.67 -14.42
CA TRP A 39 -4.19 -2.82 -14.74
C TRP A 39 -3.48 -4.15 -14.52
N ASN A 40 -4.15 -5.04 -13.81
CA ASN A 40 -3.73 -6.41 -13.58
C ASN A 40 -4.92 -7.34 -13.76
N ASP A 41 -4.88 -8.21 -14.77
CA ASP A 41 -5.95 -9.17 -15.09
C ASP A 41 -5.64 -10.60 -14.62
N CYS A 42 -4.61 -10.74 -13.78
CA CYS A 42 -4.16 -12.00 -13.20
C CYS A 42 -4.64 -12.13 -11.76
N ASP A 43 -4.91 -13.36 -11.35
CA ASP A 43 -5.13 -13.68 -9.95
C ASP A 43 -3.88 -13.29 -9.13
N TYR A 44 -4.13 -12.74 -7.95
CA TYR A 44 -3.09 -12.36 -7.01
C TYR A 44 -3.28 -13.02 -5.65
N THR A 45 -2.16 -13.26 -4.97
CA THR A 45 -2.14 -13.71 -3.57
C THR A 45 -1.84 -12.51 -2.67
N VAL A 46 -2.67 -12.26 -1.67
CA VAL A 46 -2.40 -11.21 -0.68
C VAL A 46 -1.65 -11.79 0.52
N VAL A 47 -0.55 -11.15 0.92
CA VAL A 47 0.28 -11.55 2.06
C VAL A 47 0.28 -10.48 3.15
N LYS A 48 0.30 -10.89 4.41
CA LYS A 48 0.35 -9.95 5.53
C LYS A 48 1.68 -9.20 5.53
N SER A 49 1.62 -7.95 6.00
CA SER A 49 2.79 -7.09 6.18
C SER A 49 2.75 -6.45 7.56
N THR A 50 3.92 -6.40 8.18
CA THR A 50 4.14 -5.66 9.44
C THR A 50 4.24 -4.14 9.22
N ALA A 51 4.48 -3.72 7.98
CA ALA A 51 4.49 -2.32 7.57
C ALA A 51 3.19 -1.92 6.87
N ALA A 52 2.88 -0.62 6.93
CA ALA A 52 1.73 0.00 6.30
C ALA A 52 2.15 0.98 5.20
N LEU A 53 1.20 1.38 4.35
CA LEU A 53 1.41 2.30 3.24
C LEU A 53 2.55 1.84 2.32
N LEU A 54 3.35 2.78 1.81
CA LEU A 54 4.48 2.53 0.91
C LEU A 54 5.55 1.63 1.53
N GLY A 55 5.69 1.61 2.86
CA GLY A 55 6.61 0.69 3.54
C GLY A 55 6.21 -0.77 3.40
N ALA A 56 4.94 -1.06 3.12
CA ALA A 56 4.45 -2.41 2.88
C ALA A 56 4.90 -3.01 1.54
N HIS A 57 5.44 -2.16 0.65
CA HIS A 57 6.05 -2.56 -0.61
C HIS A 57 7.40 -3.26 -0.41
N ASP A 58 8.08 -2.99 0.71
CA ASP A 58 9.31 -3.70 1.07
C ASP A 58 8.97 -5.16 1.44
N GLY A 59 9.42 -6.10 0.61
CA GLY A 59 9.21 -7.53 0.81
C GLY A 59 9.77 -8.07 2.14
N PHE A 60 10.73 -7.39 2.77
CA PHE A 60 11.23 -7.76 4.10
C PHE A 60 10.23 -7.50 5.22
N THR A 61 9.19 -6.72 4.95
CA THR A 61 8.11 -6.46 5.91
C THR A 61 7.01 -7.53 5.86
N TRP A 62 7.07 -8.44 4.88
CA TRP A 62 6.05 -9.46 4.64
C TRP A 62 6.19 -10.60 5.64
N GLU A 63 5.07 -10.95 6.28
CA GLU A 63 5.06 -12.00 7.28
C GLU A 63 5.22 -13.38 6.64
N THR A 64 6.10 -14.20 7.22
CA THR A 64 6.38 -15.56 6.77
C THR A 64 6.22 -16.56 7.90
N THR A 65 5.88 -17.78 7.52
CA THR A 65 6.09 -19.00 8.29
C THR A 65 7.40 -19.65 7.83
N PRO A 66 7.88 -20.74 8.45
CA PRO A 66 9.08 -21.43 7.99
C PRO A 66 9.05 -21.92 6.53
N THR A 67 7.87 -22.04 5.91
CA THR A 67 7.72 -22.60 4.55
C THR A 67 6.89 -21.75 3.59
N SER A 68 6.28 -20.65 4.05
CA SER A 68 5.34 -19.88 3.22
C SER A 68 5.15 -18.44 3.71
N PHE A 69 4.56 -17.57 2.88
CA PHE A 69 4.00 -16.31 3.36
C PHE A 69 2.73 -16.54 4.19
N VAL A 70 2.47 -15.65 5.15
CA VAL A 70 1.20 -15.58 5.87
C VAL A 70 0.19 -14.89 4.95
N ARG A 71 -0.81 -15.63 4.47
CA ARG A 71 -1.82 -15.12 3.52
C ARG A 71 -2.97 -14.42 4.21
N CYS A 72 -3.62 -13.50 3.51
CA CYS A 72 -4.90 -12.93 3.90
C CYS A 72 -5.86 -12.91 2.69
N GLU A 73 -7.16 -12.87 2.96
CA GLU A 73 -8.18 -12.99 1.91
C GLU A 73 -8.29 -11.74 1.04
N ASN A 74 -8.04 -10.56 1.61
CA ASN A 74 -8.30 -9.30 0.97
C ASN A 74 -7.20 -8.30 1.30
N LEU A 75 -6.99 -7.35 0.38
CA LEU A 75 -6.25 -6.12 0.64
C LEU A 75 -6.85 -5.39 1.85
N SER A 76 -6.10 -4.50 2.46
CA SER A 76 -6.60 -3.69 3.55
C SER A 76 -7.63 -2.67 3.06
N PRO A 77 -8.46 -2.11 3.96
CA PRO A 77 -9.35 -1.02 3.60
C PRO A 77 -8.60 0.20 3.04
N SER A 78 -7.37 0.47 3.49
CA SER A 78 -6.56 1.59 3.00
C SER A 78 -6.08 1.35 1.56
N ALA A 79 -5.55 0.16 1.28
CA ALA A 79 -5.11 -0.26 -0.05
C ALA A 79 -6.26 -0.16 -1.06
N ARG A 80 -7.44 -0.69 -0.71
CA ARG A 80 -8.64 -0.58 -1.57
C ARG A 80 -9.13 0.87 -1.74
N ALA A 81 -8.96 1.73 -0.74
CA ALA A 81 -9.37 3.13 -0.85
C ALA A 81 -8.42 3.91 -1.76
N PHE A 82 -7.11 3.63 -1.66
CA PHE A 82 -6.11 4.20 -2.56
C PHE A 82 -6.31 3.75 -4.00
N ASP A 83 -6.53 2.46 -4.23
CA ASP A 83 -6.82 1.89 -5.54
C ASP A 83 -7.98 2.61 -6.23
N ARG A 84 -9.12 2.76 -5.54
CA ARG A 84 -10.28 3.52 -6.06
C ARG A 84 -9.97 4.98 -6.33
N ALA A 85 -9.25 5.66 -5.43
CA ALA A 85 -8.90 7.06 -5.62
C ALA A 85 -7.99 7.25 -6.85
N MET A 86 -7.00 6.37 -7.03
CA MET A 86 -6.13 6.37 -8.20
C MET A 86 -6.91 6.08 -9.47
N GLU A 87 -7.82 5.11 -9.45
CA GLU A 87 -8.69 4.82 -10.59
C GLU A 87 -9.55 6.04 -10.96
N GLU A 88 -10.22 6.65 -9.99
CA GLU A 88 -11.04 7.85 -10.19
C GLU A 88 -10.24 9.03 -10.75
N VAL A 89 -9.02 9.26 -10.25
CA VAL A 89 -8.12 10.33 -10.73
C VAL A 89 -7.63 10.05 -12.15
N LEU A 90 -7.24 8.81 -12.45
CA LEU A 90 -6.68 8.46 -13.75
C LEU A 90 -7.74 8.28 -14.85
N VAL A 91 -8.99 8.04 -14.47
CA VAL A 91 -10.14 7.94 -15.39
C VAL A 91 -10.38 9.30 -16.04
N GLY A 92 -10.39 9.33 -17.36
CA GLY A 92 -10.60 10.56 -18.14
C GLY A 92 -9.32 11.34 -18.48
N MET A 93 -8.19 11.05 -17.83
CA MET A 93 -6.90 11.65 -18.21
C MET A 93 -6.35 11.08 -19.52
N SER A 94 -5.90 11.96 -20.40
CA SER A 94 -5.02 11.64 -21.52
C SER A 94 -3.65 11.12 -21.05
N MET A 95 -2.87 10.52 -21.94
CA MET A 95 -1.53 10.05 -21.57
C MET A 95 -0.58 11.18 -21.14
N ALA A 96 -0.75 12.39 -21.68
CA ALA A 96 0.03 13.56 -21.30
C ALA A 96 -0.31 14.00 -19.88
N GLU A 97 -1.61 14.13 -19.56
CA GLU A 97 -2.07 14.49 -18.20
C GLU A 97 -1.67 13.43 -17.17
N ARG A 98 -1.71 12.14 -17.52
CA ARG A 98 -1.22 11.08 -16.63
C ARG A 98 0.29 11.19 -16.38
N GLN A 99 1.07 11.54 -17.40
CA GLN A 99 2.50 11.73 -17.23
C GLN A 99 2.77 12.90 -16.28
N GLU A 100 2.14 14.05 -16.50
CA GLU A 100 2.27 15.22 -15.63
C GLU A 100 1.84 14.90 -14.19
N PHE A 101 0.71 14.21 -14.00
CA PHE A 101 0.24 13.79 -12.68
C PHE A 101 1.25 12.89 -11.97
N ILE A 102 1.78 11.87 -12.66
CA ILE A 102 2.73 10.93 -12.09
C ILE A 102 4.05 11.64 -11.75
N GLU A 103 4.55 12.50 -12.63
CA GLU A 103 5.75 13.30 -12.39
C GLU A 103 5.58 14.23 -11.19
N GLU A 104 4.43 14.89 -11.04
CA GLU A 104 4.16 15.77 -9.91
C GLU A 104 3.96 14.98 -8.61
N PHE A 105 3.24 13.85 -8.65
CA PHE A 105 3.00 13.00 -7.48
C PHE A 105 4.33 12.46 -6.92
N PHE A 106 5.16 11.85 -7.76
CA PHE A 106 6.47 11.36 -7.33
C PHE A 106 7.47 12.50 -7.06
N GLY A 107 7.38 13.62 -7.76
CA GLY A 107 8.15 14.83 -7.48
C GLY A 107 7.87 15.35 -6.07
N THR A 108 6.60 15.39 -5.68
CA THR A 108 6.17 15.81 -4.34
C THR A 108 6.65 14.83 -3.26
N LEU A 109 6.62 13.53 -3.54
CA LEU A 109 7.16 12.52 -2.61
C LEU A 109 8.69 12.63 -2.45
N THR A 110 9.43 12.81 -3.54
CA THR A 110 10.91 12.90 -3.53
C THR A 110 11.44 14.25 -3.04
N ALA A 111 10.65 15.32 -3.08
CA ALA A 111 10.97 16.62 -2.47
C ALA A 111 11.23 16.54 -0.96
N THR A 112 10.86 15.43 -0.31
CA THR A 112 11.18 15.13 1.10
C THR A 112 12.61 14.64 1.32
N GLY A 113 13.38 14.38 0.26
CA GLY A 113 14.67 13.69 0.32
C GLY A 113 14.56 12.16 0.31
N ALA A 114 13.36 11.61 0.16
CA ALA A 114 13.17 10.17 -0.03
C ALA A 114 13.76 9.71 -1.38
N VAL A 115 14.59 8.68 -1.35
CA VAL A 115 15.22 8.09 -2.55
C VAL A 115 14.44 6.86 -3.01
N THR A 116 13.82 6.15 -2.07
CA THR A 116 12.99 4.96 -2.31
C THR A 116 11.60 5.12 -1.71
N LEU A 117 10.63 4.33 -2.19
CA LEU A 117 9.29 4.29 -1.59
C LEU A 117 9.31 3.77 -0.15
N SER A 118 10.31 2.94 0.20
CA SER A 118 10.54 2.45 1.56
C SER A 118 11.00 3.55 2.52
N ASP A 119 11.61 4.63 2.01
CA ASP A 119 12.02 5.78 2.84
C ASP A 119 10.81 6.61 3.29
N LEU A 120 9.69 6.54 2.58
CA LEU A 120 8.50 7.34 2.84
C LEU A 120 7.70 6.81 4.04
N SER A 121 8.05 7.30 5.23
CA SER A 121 7.26 7.07 6.44
C SER A 121 5.95 7.86 6.44
N ALA A 122 4.96 7.40 7.21
CA ALA A 122 3.69 8.12 7.41
C ALA A 122 3.86 9.55 7.97
N ARG A 123 4.98 9.84 8.65
CA ARG A 123 5.33 11.21 9.09
C ARG A 123 5.74 12.06 7.90
N MET A 124 6.61 11.53 7.03
CA MET A 124 7.05 12.25 5.84
C MET A 124 5.88 12.53 4.93
N LEU A 125 4.98 11.56 4.69
CA LEU A 125 3.77 11.77 3.89
C LEU A 125 2.88 12.91 4.42
N ARG A 126 2.75 13.04 5.75
CA ARG A 126 1.98 14.14 6.38
C ARG A 126 2.67 15.50 6.21
N GLU A 127 3.99 15.57 6.34
CA GLU A 127 4.72 16.82 6.12
C GLU A 127 4.70 17.20 4.63
N THR A 128 4.81 16.22 3.72
CA THR A 128 4.63 16.41 2.28
C THR A 128 3.26 16.99 1.97
N LEU A 129 2.17 16.44 2.53
CA LEU A 129 0.82 16.95 2.33
C LEU A 129 0.69 18.42 2.78
N ARG A 130 1.37 18.80 3.87
CA ARG A 130 1.41 20.20 4.33
C ARG A 130 2.16 21.10 3.35
N PHE A 131 3.28 20.63 2.82
CA PHE A 131 4.06 21.36 1.82
C PHE A 131 3.33 21.47 0.47
N ALA A 132 2.71 20.39 -0.01
CA ALA A 132 1.93 20.37 -1.24
C ALA A 132 0.74 21.34 -1.19
N ARG A 133 0.09 21.48 -0.03
CA ARG A 133 -0.95 22.49 0.19
C ARG A 133 -0.44 23.92 0.20
N ALA A 134 0.86 24.14 0.39
CA ALA A 134 1.48 25.46 0.45
C ALA A 134 2.10 25.90 -0.89
N VAL A 135 2.31 24.98 -1.84
CA VAL A 135 2.83 25.26 -3.19
C VAL A 135 1.66 25.38 -4.17
N HIS A 136 1.74 26.38 -5.06
CA HIS A 136 0.61 26.84 -5.86
C HIS A 136 1.02 26.91 -7.35
N GLN A 137 0.88 25.81 -8.13
CA GLN A 137 0.87 25.82 -9.60
C GLN A 137 -0.08 24.74 -10.18
N GLU A 138 -0.91 25.13 -11.14
CA GLU A 138 -2.04 24.35 -11.72
C GLU A 138 -3.09 23.79 -10.71
N PRO A 139 -4.24 24.48 -10.52
CA PRO A 139 -5.22 24.14 -9.48
C PRO A 139 -5.81 22.73 -9.56
N SER A 140 -5.93 22.16 -10.77
CA SER A 140 -6.53 20.85 -10.97
C SER A 140 -5.57 19.72 -10.61
N LEU A 141 -4.32 19.78 -11.07
CA LEU A 141 -3.32 18.73 -10.87
C LEU A 141 -2.91 18.63 -9.39
N HIS A 142 -2.65 19.76 -8.74
CA HIS A 142 -2.41 19.83 -7.31
C HIS A 142 -3.59 19.32 -6.48
N LYS A 143 -4.83 19.60 -6.91
CA LYS A 143 -6.01 19.10 -6.21
C LYS A 143 -6.05 17.58 -6.24
N MET A 144 -5.77 16.97 -7.40
CA MET A 144 -5.75 15.51 -7.55
C MET A 144 -4.61 14.85 -6.75
N VAL A 145 -3.42 15.45 -6.72
CA VAL A 145 -2.30 15.00 -5.88
C VAL A 145 -2.69 15.07 -4.39
N ASN A 146 -3.29 16.17 -3.94
CA ASN A 146 -3.72 16.34 -2.55
C ASN A 146 -4.83 15.37 -2.16
N GLU A 147 -5.82 15.14 -3.03
CA GLU A 147 -6.90 14.17 -2.79
C GLU A 147 -6.35 12.75 -2.67
N THR A 148 -5.41 12.37 -3.54
CA THR A 148 -4.72 11.07 -3.50
C THR A 148 -3.97 10.92 -2.17
N LEU A 149 -3.13 11.89 -1.80
CA LEU A 149 -2.38 11.86 -0.55
C LEU A 149 -3.29 11.87 0.70
N GLU A 150 -4.44 12.57 0.65
CA GLU A 150 -5.46 12.53 1.70
C GLU A 150 -6.09 11.14 1.84
N ALA A 151 -6.40 10.47 0.72
CA ALA A 151 -6.92 9.10 0.74
C ALA A 151 -5.91 8.15 1.40
N MET A 152 -4.62 8.29 1.11
CA MET A 152 -3.55 7.55 1.79
C MET A 152 -3.55 7.82 3.31
N ALA A 153 -3.65 9.09 3.72
CA ALA A 153 -3.64 9.48 5.14
C ALA A 153 -4.88 8.98 5.91
N LYS A 154 -6.07 9.07 5.32
CA LYS A 154 -7.34 8.56 5.89
C LYS A 154 -7.30 7.04 6.02
N GLY A 155 -6.79 6.35 5.00
CA GLY A 155 -6.60 4.91 5.01
C GLY A 155 -5.70 4.43 6.17
N TYR A 156 -4.60 5.13 6.42
CA TYR A 156 -3.70 4.87 7.55
C TYR A 156 -4.38 5.02 8.93
N ALA A 157 -5.18 6.08 9.11
CA ALA A 157 -5.90 6.30 10.37
C ALA A 157 -6.92 5.18 10.66
N ALA A 158 -7.63 4.73 9.62
CA ALA A 158 -8.56 3.61 9.72
C ALA A 158 -7.83 2.29 10.05
N GLU A 159 -6.66 2.05 9.46
CA GLU A 159 -5.83 0.87 9.75
C GLU A 159 -5.30 0.84 11.19
N ARG A 160 -4.88 1.97 11.75
CA ARG A 160 -4.41 2.03 13.13
C ARG A 160 -5.52 1.65 14.12
N ASN A 161 -6.77 1.98 13.82
CA ASN A 161 -7.93 1.56 14.60
C ASN A 161 -8.32 0.10 14.32
N TRP A 162 -8.14 -0.39 13.10
CA TRP A 162 -8.36 -1.79 12.70
C TRP A 162 -7.36 -2.77 13.33
N SER A 163 -6.07 -2.43 13.39
CA SER A 163 -5.02 -3.26 13.98
C SER A 163 -5.17 -3.36 15.51
N LEU A 164 -5.55 -2.27 16.17
CA LEU A 164 -5.81 -2.23 17.62
C LEU A 164 -7.05 -3.03 18.03
N SER A 165 -8.11 -3.03 17.22
CA SER A 165 -9.37 -3.73 17.56
C SER A 165 -9.32 -5.25 17.38
N ARG A 166 -8.37 -5.77 16.59
CA ARG A 166 -8.13 -7.22 16.43
C ARG A 166 -6.90 -7.75 17.17
N LEU A 167 -6.21 -6.92 17.96
CA LEU A 167 -5.17 -7.37 18.89
C LEU A 167 -5.78 -8.11 20.10
N LYS A 168 -6.55 -9.18 19.85
CA LYS A 168 -6.66 -10.25 20.84
C LYS A 168 -5.31 -10.97 20.80
N LEU A 169 -4.37 -10.49 21.59
CA LEU A 169 -3.18 -11.27 21.93
C LEU A 169 -3.69 -12.65 22.36
N PRO A 170 -3.24 -13.76 21.74
CA PRO A 170 -3.51 -15.07 22.30
C PRO A 170 -3.01 -15.06 23.74
N ALA A 171 -3.80 -15.62 24.66
CA ALA A 171 -3.40 -15.70 26.07
C ALA A 171 -2.01 -16.31 26.13
N ASN A 172 -1.02 -15.54 26.60
CA ASN A 172 0.36 -15.98 26.70
C ASN A 172 0.41 -17.24 27.59
N PRO A 173 0.69 -18.43 27.05
CA PRO A 173 0.64 -19.68 27.81
C PRO A 173 1.72 -19.74 28.90
N LEU A 174 2.71 -18.84 28.87
CA LEU A 174 3.81 -18.76 29.84
C LEU A 174 3.47 -17.94 31.10
N ARG A 175 2.29 -17.32 31.21
CA ARG A 175 1.92 -16.49 32.38
C ARG A 175 1.10 -17.23 33.45
N ARG A 176 1.20 -18.56 33.55
CA ARG A 176 0.44 -19.39 34.53
C ARG A 176 1.25 -20.06 35.63
N LYS A 177 2.55 -19.74 35.82
CA LYS A 177 3.40 -20.41 36.82
C LYS A 177 3.99 -19.52 37.94
N SER A 178 3.38 -18.39 38.29
CA SER A 178 3.87 -17.58 39.42
C SER A 178 2.80 -17.14 40.43
N ALA A 179 1.58 -17.67 40.40
CA ALA A 179 0.51 -17.26 41.33
C ALA A 179 -0.03 -18.39 42.23
N GLN A 180 0.72 -19.46 42.44
CA GLN A 180 0.27 -20.61 43.26
C GLN A 180 1.27 -21.07 44.32
N LYS A 181 2.17 -20.19 44.79
CA LYS A 181 3.17 -20.54 45.81
C LYS A 181 3.16 -19.69 47.10
N GLU A 182 2.07 -18.99 47.39
CA GLU A 182 1.93 -18.20 48.65
C GLU A 182 0.69 -18.59 49.48
N LYS A 183 0.19 -19.82 49.35
CA LYS A 183 -0.80 -20.36 50.29
C LYS A 183 -0.48 -21.81 50.61
N GLU A 184 0.60 -22.02 51.36
CA GLU A 184 0.84 -23.18 52.21
C GLU A 184 2.14 -22.94 52.98
N GLU A 185 2.01 -22.18 54.08
CA GLU A 185 2.71 -22.36 55.36
C GLU A 185 1.99 -21.54 56.44
#